data_AF-A0A0R2H5X5-F1
#
_entry.id   AF-A0A0R2H5X5-F1
#
_cell.length_a   1.000
_cell.length_b   1.000
_cell.length_c   1.000
_cell.angle_alpha   90.00
_cell.angle_beta   90.00
_cell.angle_gamma   90.00
#
_symmetry.space_group_name_H-M   'P 1'
#
loop_
_entity.id
_entity.type
_entity.pdbx_description
1 polymer ?
#
loop_
_entity_poly.entity_id
_entity_poly.type
_entity_poly.pdbx_seq_one_letter_code
_entity_poly.pdbx_strand_id
1 'polypeptide(L)'
;MAGILPLTILLALYAVSEIISRKTHALVNTVLTISVFALLGFWTHLLPKDLFTNSGVEAFGMAIVGIMLTALGTTINLAELKRQAKVVLIAIGGALGACALIVLVASLLNRQNYGIVGAPIFAGGNAATLVLLAALKEANLPLLATYALAVLTFQNFIGIPVASAALKKEAQRLLTSGELTVAAASVEPGTTPSRKPLQLPAQFNTPVFCLAKLGAVASLSYGTSLLLHGKINYLVICFVFGILFYQLGFLDDDMLNKTGSHGLITFLVTVVILGSLANTTPQMVISVLGPLLVCLLVGTIGLILTAGLLSKLTHTSFPLTIALGMTCTFGFPTTMLLAQEVAASTGQTPAERGALEQYLLPKMLTAGLVTVTLVSVFFAGFAINYLH
;
A
#
# COMPACT_ATOMS: atom_id res chain seq x y z
N MET A 1 34.61 7.92 -0.57
CA MET A 1 34.12 9.00 0.33
C MET A 1 33.11 8.37 1.26
N ALA A 2 33.19 8.63 2.58
CA ALA A 2 32.33 7.97 3.56
C ALA A 2 30.85 8.10 3.17
N GLY A 3 30.09 7.01 3.20
CA GLY A 3 28.68 6.93 2.76
C GLY A 3 27.73 7.92 3.46
N ILE A 4 28.22 8.66 4.45
CA ILE A 4 27.58 9.76 5.17
C ILE A 4 27.07 10.86 4.22
N LEU A 5 27.87 11.29 3.24
CA LEU A 5 27.46 12.39 2.34
C LEU A 5 26.33 11.95 1.39
N PRO A 6 26.42 10.80 0.68
CA PRO A 6 25.29 10.24 -0.06
C PRO A 6 24.04 10.04 0.79
N LEU A 7 24.20 9.52 2.02
CA LEU A 7 23.09 9.30 2.95
C LEU A 7 22.42 10.62 3.38
N THR A 8 23.21 11.64 3.68
CA THR A 8 22.70 12.98 4.05
C THR A 8 21.87 13.59 2.93
N ILE A 9 22.32 13.46 1.68
CA ILE A 9 21.57 13.94 0.51
C ILE A 9 20.23 13.21 0.41
N LEU A 10 20.21 11.88 0.54
CA LEU A 10 18.98 11.09 0.49
C LEU A 10 18.00 11.46 1.61
N LEU A 11 18.50 11.63 2.84
CA LEU A 11 17.70 12.06 3.98
C LEU A 11 17.13 13.47 3.79
N ALA A 12 17.93 14.41 3.27
CA ALA A 12 17.47 15.77 2.99
C ALA A 12 16.38 15.77 1.91
N LEU A 13 16.56 15.03 0.82
CA LEU A 13 15.56 14.88 -0.24
C LEU A 13 14.27 14.26 0.29
N TYR A 14 14.37 13.24 1.14
CA TYR A 14 13.21 12.60 1.75
C TYR A 14 12.49 13.54 2.72
N ALA A 15 13.22 14.27 3.57
CA ALA A 15 12.63 15.25 4.49
C ALA A 15 11.88 16.36 3.76
N VAL A 16 12.47 16.91 2.69
CA VAL A 16 11.81 17.91 1.84
C VAL A 16 10.55 17.33 1.19
N SER A 17 10.64 16.07 0.71
CA SER A 17 9.51 15.37 0.11
C SER A 17 8.37 15.14 1.11
N GLU A 18 8.68 14.82 2.35
CA GLU A 18 7.70 14.64 3.41
C GLU A 18 7.03 15.97 3.79
N ILE A 19 7.79 17.07 3.86
CA ILE A 19 7.23 18.41 4.10
C ILE A 19 6.24 18.80 3.00
N ILE A 20 6.59 18.55 1.73
CA ILE A 20 5.70 18.82 0.59
C ILE A 20 4.46 17.94 0.66
N SER A 21 4.62 16.65 0.97
CA SER A 21 3.49 15.73 1.08
C SER A 21 2.52 16.11 2.20
N ARG A 22 3.06 16.52 3.37
CA ARG A 22 2.24 17.04 4.48
C ARG A 22 1.50 18.32 4.10
N LYS A 23 2.16 19.27 3.43
CA LYS A 23 1.52 20.53 2.98
C LYS A 23 0.43 20.31 1.94
N THR A 24 0.54 19.27 1.13
CA THR A 24 -0.42 18.96 0.06
C THR A 24 -1.51 17.99 0.51
N HIS A 25 -1.65 17.71 1.81
CA HIS A 25 -2.63 16.74 2.34
C HIS A 25 -2.51 15.36 1.64
N ALA A 26 -1.28 14.93 1.37
CA ALA A 26 -0.95 13.69 0.66
C ALA A 26 -1.46 13.59 -0.81
N LEU A 27 -1.98 14.67 -1.41
CA LEU A 27 -2.27 14.73 -2.84
C LEU A 27 -1.00 14.47 -3.67
N VAL A 28 0.11 15.10 -3.26
CA VAL A 28 1.45 14.78 -3.76
C VAL A 28 2.11 13.90 -2.72
N ASN A 29 2.31 12.62 -3.02
CA ASN A 29 2.90 11.69 -2.05
C ASN A 29 4.43 11.87 -1.96
N THR A 30 5.03 11.40 -0.87
CA THR A 30 6.48 11.47 -0.65
C THR A 30 7.25 10.78 -1.78
N VAL A 31 6.77 9.62 -2.25
CA VAL A 31 7.40 8.80 -3.31
C VAL A 31 7.49 9.56 -4.64
N LEU A 32 6.46 10.30 -5.03
CA LEU A 32 6.43 11.16 -6.22
C LEU A 32 7.46 12.26 -6.13
N THR A 33 7.43 12.98 -5.00
CA THR A 33 8.26 14.17 -4.81
C THR A 33 9.74 13.81 -4.86
N ILE A 34 10.12 12.76 -4.13
CA ILE A 34 11.51 12.27 -4.15
C ILE A 34 11.88 11.67 -5.50
N SER A 35 10.95 10.99 -6.21
CA SER A 35 11.21 10.46 -7.55
C SER A 35 11.53 11.57 -8.55
N VAL A 36 10.75 12.65 -8.54
CA VAL A 36 10.97 13.80 -9.42
C VAL A 36 12.29 14.50 -9.10
N PHE A 37 12.57 14.76 -7.82
CA PHE A 37 13.84 15.38 -7.43
C PHE A 37 15.04 14.49 -7.77
N ALA A 38 14.95 13.18 -7.55
CA ALA A 38 16.00 12.22 -7.88
C ALA A 38 16.22 12.15 -9.39
N LEU A 39 15.16 12.03 -10.20
CA LEU A 39 15.26 12.02 -11.67
C LEU A 39 15.90 13.29 -12.21
N LEU A 40 15.42 14.47 -11.78
CA LEU A 40 16.00 15.74 -12.18
C LEU A 40 17.47 15.83 -11.76
N GLY A 41 17.81 15.39 -10.55
CA GLY A 41 19.18 15.35 -10.06
C GLY A 41 20.09 14.42 -10.86
N PHE A 42 19.62 13.23 -11.25
CA PHE A 42 20.38 12.30 -12.10
C PHE A 42 20.54 12.81 -13.53
N TRP A 43 19.51 13.43 -14.10
CA TRP A 43 19.54 13.94 -15.48
C TRP A 43 20.38 15.21 -15.62
N THR A 44 20.40 16.07 -14.59
CA THR A 44 21.24 17.27 -14.55
C THR A 44 22.67 16.97 -14.12
N HIS A 45 23.02 15.70 -13.89
CA HIS A 45 24.30 15.24 -13.34
C HIS A 45 24.66 15.82 -11.96
N LEU A 46 23.68 16.44 -11.27
CA LEU A 46 23.85 16.98 -9.91
C LEU A 46 23.96 15.85 -8.87
N LEU A 47 23.31 14.72 -9.12
CA LEU A 47 23.39 13.52 -8.29
C LEU A 47 24.20 12.43 -9.00
N PRO A 48 25.18 11.79 -8.32
CA PRO A 48 25.91 10.66 -8.88
C PRO A 48 24.98 9.44 -9.00
N LYS A 49 25.09 8.67 -10.09
CA LYS A 49 24.25 7.46 -10.29
C LYS A 49 24.44 6.42 -9.18
N ASP A 50 25.63 6.39 -8.58
CA ASP A 50 25.97 5.49 -7.48
C ASP A 50 25.53 6.01 -6.11
N LEU A 51 24.70 7.06 -6.04
CA LEU A 51 24.22 7.65 -4.78
C LEU A 51 23.60 6.61 -3.85
N PHE A 52 22.75 5.73 -4.41
CA PHE A 52 22.05 4.70 -3.64
C PHE A 52 23.01 3.63 -3.12
N THR A 53 23.92 3.15 -3.97
CA THR A 53 24.88 2.10 -3.60
C THR A 53 25.93 2.62 -2.62
N ASN A 54 26.48 3.83 -2.85
CA ASN A 54 27.49 4.44 -1.98
C ASN A 54 26.95 4.89 -0.62
N SER A 55 25.64 5.07 -0.48
CA SER A 55 25.00 5.36 0.81
C SER A 55 24.90 4.15 1.74
N GLY A 56 25.10 2.92 1.23
CA GLY A 56 24.86 1.67 1.94
C GLY A 56 23.37 1.32 2.13
N VAL A 57 22.46 2.22 1.74
CA VAL A 57 21.00 2.05 1.90
C VAL A 57 20.47 0.93 1.02
N GLU A 58 21.05 0.70 -0.17
CA GLU A 58 20.59 -0.37 -1.05
C GLU A 58 20.75 -1.77 -0.42
N ALA A 59 21.93 -2.05 0.16
CA ALA A 59 22.22 -3.33 0.81
C ALA A 59 21.44 -3.51 2.12
N PHE A 60 21.42 -2.48 2.97
CA PHE A 60 20.70 -2.53 4.24
C PHE A 60 19.18 -2.53 4.04
N GLY A 61 18.70 -1.76 3.07
CA GLY A 61 17.30 -1.56 2.79
C GLY A 61 16.59 -2.85 2.39
N MET A 62 17.20 -3.73 1.58
CA MET A 62 16.59 -5.01 1.22
C MET A 62 16.32 -5.91 2.43
N ALA A 63 17.23 -5.94 3.42
CA ALA A 63 16.99 -6.67 4.68
C ALA A 63 15.84 -6.05 5.47
N ILE A 64 15.75 -4.72 5.49
CA ILE A 64 14.68 -3.96 6.13
C ILE A 64 13.32 -4.18 5.44
N VAL A 65 13.28 -4.41 4.11
CA VAL A 65 12.03 -4.74 3.40
C VAL A 65 11.36 -5.98 4.01
N GLY A 66 12.13 -7.04 4.29
CA GLY A 66 11.59 -8.25 4.93
C GLY A 66 10.98 -7.97 6.33
N ILE A 67 11.64 -7.12 7.12
CA ILE A 67 11.16 -6.67 8.44
C ILE A 67 9.88 -5.84 8.29
N MET A 68 9.83 -4.91 7.32
CA MET A 68 8.66 -4.08 7.04
C MET A 68 7.45 -4.93 6.62
N LEU A 69 7.65 -5.89 5.71
CA LEU A 69 6.58 -6.78 5.25
C LEU A 69 6.07 -7.68 6.39
N THR A 70 6.96 -8.17 7.24
CA THR A 70 6.57 -8.91 8.46
C THR A 70 5.77 -8.02 9.42
N ALA A 71 6.21 -6.77 9.62
CA ALA A 71 5.51 -5.80 10.46
C ALA A 71 4.13 -5.44 9.89
N LEU A 72 4.00 -5.31 8.57
CA LEU A 72 2.70 -5.11 7.91
C LEU A 72 1.73 -6.27 8.17
N GLY A 73 2.23 -7.50 8.35
CA GLY A 73 1.38 -8.61 8.78
C GLY A 73 0.78 -8.43 10.18
N THR A 74 1.45 -7.68 11.06
CA THR A 74 1.00 -7.43 12.44
C THR A 74 -0.13 -6.41 12.56
N THR A 75 -0.41 -5.66 11.50
CA THR A 75 -1.53 -4.69 11.46
C THR A 75 -2.85 -5.35 11.05
N ILE A 76 -2.83 -6.62 10.63
CA ILE A 76 -4.00 -7.36 10.18
C ILE A 76 -4.82 -7.88 11.37
N ASN A 77 -5.84 -7.11 11.74
CA ASN A 77 -6.81 -7.53 12.73
C ASN A 77 -7.90 -8.45 12.12
N LEU A 78 -7.71 -9.77 12.22
CA LEU A 78 -8.67 -10.76 11.71
C LEU A 78 -10.07 -10.66 12.33
N ALA A 79 -10.19 -10.21 13.58
CA ALA A 79 -11.50 -10.01 14.21
C ALA A 79 -12.25 -8.86 13.53
N GLU A 80 -11.55 -7.77 13.21
CA GLU A 80 -12.10 -6.64 12.47
C GLU A 80 -12.47 -7.04 11.03
N LEU A 81 -11.60 -7.81 10.36
CA LEU A 81 -11.90 -8.33 9.02
C LEU A 81 -13.16 -9.19 9.00
N LYS A 82 -13.35 -10.03 10.04
CA LYS A 82 -14.56 -10.84 10.20
C LYS A 82 -15.78 -9.98 10.48
N ARG A 83 -15.65 -8.97 11.34
CA ARG A 83 -16.72 -8.00 11.66
C ARG A 83 -17.17 -7.24 10.42
N GLN A 84 -16.22 -6.89 9.54
CA GLN A 84 -16.49 -6.15 8.31
C GLN A 84 -16.42 -7.02 7.05
N ALA A 85 -16.84 -8.28 7.11
CA ALA A 85 -16.72 -9.22 5.99
C ALA A 85 -17.30 -8.68 4.66
N LYS A 86 -18.39 -7.88 4.70
CA LYS A 86 -18.93 -7.21 3.51
C LYS A 86 -17.95 -6.20 2.90
N VAL A 87 -17.31 -5.37 3.73
CA VAL A 87 -16.30 -4.40 3.30
C VAL A 87 -15.09 -5.12 2.73
N VAL A 88 -14.63 -6.19 3.39
CA VAL A 88 -13.52 -7.03 2.92
C VAL A 88 -13.83 -7.61 1.54
N LEU A 89 -15.03 -8.18 1.35
CA LEU A 89 -15.45 -8.76 0.07
C LEU A 89 -15.54 -7.71 -1.04
N ILE A 90 -16.05 -6.51 -0.73
CA ILE A 90 -16.09 -5.38 -1.66
C ILE A 90 -14.68 -4.97 -2.06
N ALA A 91 -13.78 -4.80 -1.09
CA ALA A 91 -12.44 -4.31 -1.30
C ALA A 91 -11.61 -5.31 -2.12
N ILE A 92 -11.65 -6.60 -1.76
CA ILE A 92 -11.00 -7.68 -2.51
C ILE A 92 -11.59 -7.80 -3.92
N GLY A 93 -12.91 -7.89 -4.03
CA GLY A 93 -13.57 -8.04 -5.32
C GLY A 93 -13.31 -6.87 -6.25
N GLY A 94 -13.36 -5.63 -5.74
CA GLY A 94 -13.06 -4.42 -6.51
C GLY A 94 -11.61 -4.39 -7.02
N ALA A 95 -10.65 -4.73 -6.16
CA ALA A 95 -9.24 -4.82 -6.53
C ALA A 95 -8.98 -5.94 -7.56
N LEU A 96 -9.53 -7.14 -7.35
CA LEU A 96 -9.40 -8.25 -8.30
C LEU A 96 -10.06 -7.93 -9.65
N GLY A 97 -11.21 -7.27 -9.66
CA GLY A 97 -11.87 -6.83 -10.87
C GLY A 97 -11.06 -5.80 -11.65
N ALA A 98 -10.43 -4.85 -10.96
CA ALA A 98 -9.48 -3.91 -11.56
C ALA A 98 -8.27 -4.65 -12.15
N CYS A 99 -7.65 -5.56 -11.39
CA CYS A 99 -6.51 -6.35 -11.85
C CYS A 99 -6.84 -7.19 -13.09
N ALA A 100 -7.97 -7.91 -13.06
CA ALA A 100 -8.41 -8.76 -14.15
C ALA A 100 -8.60 -7.95 -15.44
N LEU A 101 -9.21 -6.77 -15.34
CA LEU A 101 -9.42 -5.92 -16.52
C LEU A 101 -8.11 -5.31 -17.03
N ILE A 102 -7.20 -4.89 -16.15
CA ILE A 102 -5.86 -4.41 -16.53
C ILE A 102 -5.10 -5.50 -17.29
N VAL A 103 -5.06 -6.72 -16.76
CA VAL A 103 -4.36 -7.85 -17.41
C VAL A 103 -5.03 -8.21 -18.74
N LEU A 104 -6.36 -8.23 -18.80
CA LEU A 104 -7.10 -8.53 -20.02
C LEU A 104 -6.79 -7.51 -21.12
N VAL A 105 -6.90 -6.22 -20.84
CA VAL A 105 -6.64 -5.16 -21.82
C VAL A 105 -5.17 -5.13 -22.22
N ALA A 106 -4.24 -5.32 -21.28
CA ALA A 106 -2.82 -5.42 -21.58
C ALA A 106 -2.49 -6.61 -22.49
N SER A 107 -3.18 -7.75 -22.31
CA SER A 107 -3.06 -8.91 -23.19
C SER A 107 -3.59 -8.61 -24.59
N LEU A 108 -4.76 -7.97 -24.71
CA LEU A 108 -5.33 -7.56 -26.01
C LEU A 108 -4.46 -6.57 -26.78
N LEU A 109 -3.68 -5.75 -26.07
CA LEU A 109 -2.74 -4.80 -26.66
C LEU A 109 -1.35 -5.40 -26.95
N ASN A 110 -1.16 -6.72 -26.79
CA ASN A 110 0.16 -7.39 -26.88
C ASN A 110 1.22 -6.78 -25.94
N ARG A 111 0.81 -6.33 -24.75
CA ARG A 111 1.65 -5.69 -23.72
C ARG A 111 1.52 -6.41 -22.36
N GLN A 112 1.53 -7.74 -22.38
CA GLN A 112 1.24 -8.59 -21.21
C GLN A 112 2.08 -8.23 -19.97
N ASN A 113 3.39 -7.99 -20.13
CA ASN A 113 4.27 -7.64 -19.02
C ASN A 113 3.86 -6.34 -18.30
N TYR A 114 3.30 -5.36 -19.02
CA TYR A 114 2.76 -4.13 -18.39
C TYR A 114 1.49 -4.41 -17.59
N GLY A 115 0.67 -5.38 -18.02
CA GLY A 115 -0.50 -5.81 -17.25
C GLY A 115 -0.11 -6.54 -15.97
N ILE A 116 0.84 -7.48 -16.09
CA ILE A 116 1.34 -8.31 -14.97
C ILE A 116 2.01 -7.45 -13.90
N VAL A 117 2.76 -6.42 -14.30
CA VAL A 117 3.42 -5.49 -13.36
C VAL A 117 2.44 -4.43 -12.84
N GLY A 118 1.59 -3.88 -13.70
CA GLY A 118 0.72 -2.75 -13.34
C GLY A 118 -0.44 -3.14 -12.45
N ALA A 119 -1.04 -4.31 -12.67
CA ALA A 119 -2.23 -4.75 -11.96
C ALA A 119 -2.03 -4.91 -10.44
N PRO A 120 -0.97 -5.59 -9.94
CA PRO A 120 -0.73 -5.68 -8.49
C PRO A 120 -0.38 -4.35 -7.83
N ILE A 121 0.31 -3.45 -8.54
CA ILE A 121 0.68 -2.13 -8.02
C ILE A 121 -0.55 -1.25 -7.89
N PHE A 122 -1.41 -1.24 -8.92
CA PHE A 122 -2.71 -0.57 -8.87
C PHE A 122 -3.58 -1.08 -7.72
N ALA A 123 -3.50 -2.37 -7.41
CA ALA A 123 -4.27 -3.01 -6.33
C ALA A 123 -3.65 -2.90 -4.93
N GLY A 124 -2.39 -2.50 -4.78
CA GLY A 124 -1.90 -2.18 -3.44
C GLY A 124 -0.46 -1.72 -3.28
N GLY A 125 -0.15 -0.64 -3.99
CA GLY A 125 0.74 0.39 -3.50
C GLY A 125 2.14 -0.10 -3.14
N ASN A 126 2.67 0.40 -2.02
CA ASN A 126 4.09 0.24 -1.67
C ASN A 126 4.50 -1.23 -1.46
N ALA A 127 3.66 -2.06 -0.83
CA ALA A 127 4.00 -3.44 -0.50
C ALA A 127 4.15 -4.31 -1.75
N ALA A 128 3.17 -4.28 -2.67
CA ALA A 128 3.27 -4.99 -3.95
C ALA A 128 4.44 -4.50 -4.81
N THR A 129 4.70 -3.18 -4.79
CA THR A 129 5.81 -2.59 -5.55
C THR A 129 7.15 -3.14 -5.08
N LEU A 130 7.35 -3.35 -3.78
CA LEU A 130 8.58 -3.94 -3.25
C LEU A 130 8.81 -5.37 -3.76
N VAL A 131 7.76 -6.19 -3.73
CA VAL A 131 7.82 -7.58 -4.20
C VAL A 131 8.13 -7.63 -5.71
N LEU A 132 7.46 -6.78 -6.50
CA LEU A 132 7.68 -6.72 -7.95
C LEU A 132 9.04 -6.12 -8.33
N LEU A 133 9.47 -5.01 -7.71
CA LEU A 133 10.76 -4.39 -8.04
C LEU A 133 11.94 -5.31 -7.73
N ALA A 134 11.85 -6.11 -6.67
CA ALA A 134 12.85 -7.13 -6.38
C ALA A 134 12.95 -8.15 -7.54
N ALA A 135 11.82 -8.69 -8.00
CA ALA A 135 11.78 -9.64 -9.11
C ALA A 135 12.21 -9.01 -10.45
N LEU A 136 11.81 -7.77 -10.74
CA LEU A 136 12.20 -7.05 -11.95
C LEU A 136 13.70 -6.76 -12.00
N LYS A 137 14.31 -6.52 -10.83
CA LYS A 137 15.77 -6.35 -10.72
C LYS A 137 16.50 -7.65 -11.01
N GLU A 138 16.03 -8.78 -10.48
CA GLU A 138 16.59 -10.11 -10.77
C GLU A 138 16.45 -10.48 -12.24
N ALA A 139 15.32 -10.14 -12.87
CA ALA A 139 15.06 -10.36 -14.29
C ALA A 139 15.76 -9.35 -15.23
N ASN A 140 16.44 -8.34 -14.68
CA ASN A 140 17.09 -7.25 -15.43
C ASN A 140 16.15 -6.51 -16.40
N LEU A 141 14.95 -6.14 -15.93
CA LEU A 141 13.90 -5.48 -16.71
C LEU A 141 13.68 -4.02 -16.25
N PRO A 142 14.63 -3.09 -16.52
CA PRO A 142 14.60 -1.72 -15.98
C PRO A 142 13.41 -0.90 -16.48
N LEU A 143 12.96 -1.11 -17.73
CA LEU A 143 11.81 -0.39 -18.28
C LEU A 143 10.51 -0.70 -17.52
N LEU A 144 10.32 -1.95 -17.10
CA LEU A 144 9.19 -2.36 -16.29
C LEU A 144 9.30 -1.84 -14.86
N ALA A 145 10.52 -1.69 -14.32
CA ALA A 145 10.74 -1.06 -13.02
C ALA A 145 10.38 0.42 -13.05
N THR A 146 10.76 1.15 -14.10
CA THR A 146 10.33 2.54 -14.31
C THR A 146 8.80 2.63 -14.42
N TYR A 147 8.17 1.72 -15.16
CA TYR A 147 6.71 1.64 -15.27
C TYR A 147 6.05 1.35 -13.91
N ALA A 148 6.57 0.40 -13.14
CA ALA A 148 6.08 0.06 -11.81
C ALA A 148 6.07 1.29 -10.88
N LEU A 149 7.17 2.04 -10.86
CA LEU A 149 7.27 3.30 -10.11
C LEU A 149 6.28 4.34 -10.62
N ALA A 150 6.10 4.46 -11.93
CA ALA A 150 5.15 5.39 -12.50
C ALA A 150 3.71 5.05 -12.06
N VAL A 151 3.30 3.78 -12.09
CA VAL A 151 1.98 3.36 -11.62
C VAL A 151 1.80 3.68 -10.13
N LEU A 152 2.74 3.27 -9.27
CA LEU A 152 2.71 3.55 -7.83
C LEU A 152 2.56 5.04 -7.53
N THR A 153 3.22 5.87 -8.32
CA THR A 153 3.31 7.30 -8.09
C THR A 153 2.07 8.04 -8.58
N PHE A 154 1.57 7.69 -9.77
CA PHE A 154 0.48 8.41 -10.43
C PHE A 154 -0.92 7.88 -10.09
N GLN A 155 -1.04 6.65 -9.57
CA GLN A 155 -2.35 6.07 -9.25
C GLN A 155 -3.15 6.89 -8.24
N ASN A 156 -2.48 7.59 -7.30
CA ASN A 156 -3.13 8.43 -6.30
C ASN A 156 -3.92 9.60 -6.92
N PHE A 157 -3.46 10.15 -8.05
CA PHE A 157 -4.12 11.28 -8.72
C PHE A 157 -5.49 10.93 -9.31
N ILE A 158 -5.74 9.66 -9.59
CA ILE A 158 -7.05 9.17 -10.05
C ILE A 158 -7.79 8.53 -8.87
N GLY A 159 -7.06 7.77 -8.06
CA GLY A 159 -7.54 7.11 -6.85
C GLY A 159 -8.31 8.01 -5.91
N ILE A 160 -7.63 9.03 -5.39
CA ILE A 160 -8.13 9.88 -4.32
C ILE A 160 -9.35 10.69 -4.79
N PRO A 161 -9.35 11.37 -5.96
CA PRO A 161 -10.52 12.13 -6.39
C PRO A 161 -11.75 11.27 -6.65
N VAL A 162 -11.60 10.09 -7.26
CA VAL A 162 -12.72 9.16 -7.52
C VAL A 162 -13.30 8.66 -6.21
N ALA A 163 -12.44 8.24 -5.27
CA ALA A 163 -12.89 7.79 -3.95
C ALA A 163 -13.54 8.92 -3.15
N SER A 164 -12.97 10.13 -3.16
CA SER A 164 -13.49 11.31 -2.47
C SER A 164 -14.89 11.67 -2.96
N ALA A 165 -15.08 11.73 -4.29
CA ALA A 165 -16.38 12.03 -4.89
C ALA A 165 -17.43 10.96 -4.55
N ALA A 166 -17.04 9.68 -4.56
CA ALA A 166 -17.93 8.57 -4.22
C ALA A 166 -18.30 8.57 -2.72
N LEU A 167 -17.33 8.82 -1.84
CA LEU A 167 -17.52 8.90 -0.40
C LEU A 167 -18.40 10.10 -0.01
N LYS A 168 -18.22 11.26 -0.67
CA LYS A 168 -19.06 12.44 -0.49
C LYS A 168 -20.52 12.19 -0.90
N LYS A 169 -20.74 11.50 -2.04
CA LYS A 169 -22.08 11.08 -2.46
C LYS A 169 -22.72 10.14 -1.44
N GLU A 170 -21.93 9.23 -0.85
CA GLU A 170 -22.42 8.34 0.19
C GLU A 170 -22.81 9.09 1.47
N ALA A 171 -21.94 10.00 1.94
CA ALA A 171 -22.22 10.81 3.12
C ALA A 171 -23.51 11.64 2.95
N GLN A 172 -23.73 12.23 1.78
CA GLN A 172 -24.97 12.96 1.47
C GLN A 172 -26.20 12.04 1.49
N ARG A 173 -26.11 10.84 0.90
CA ARG A 173 -27.19 9.84 0.91
C ARG A 173 -27.58 9.42 2.33
N LEU A 174 -26.58 9.22 3.19
CA LEU A 174 -26.81 8.82 4.58
C LEU A 174 -27.53 9.94 5.37
N LEU A 175 -27.16 11.21 5.14
CA LEU A 175 -27.81 12.36 5.77
C LEU A 175 -29.26 12.54 5.29
N THR A 176 -29.54 12.36 4.01
CA THR A 176 -30.90 12.55 3.45
C THR A 176 -31.84 11.39 3.75
N SER A 177 -31.33 10.16 3.89
CA SER A 177 -32.12 8.97 4.19
C SER A 177 -32.47 8.81 5.66
N GLY A 178 -31.79 9.51 6.57
CA GLY A 178 -31.95 9.33 8.01
C GLY A 178 -31.37 8.02 8.56
N GLU A 179 -30.68 7.22 7.73
CA GLU A 179 -30.05 5.94 8.13
C GLU A 179 -28.89 6.11 9.14
N LEU A 180 -28.40 7.34 9.35
CA LEU A 180 -27.30 7.65 10.28
C LEU A 180 -27.58 7.19 11.73
N THR A 181 -28.82 7.30 12.20
CA THR A 181 -29.19 7.03 13.60
C THR A 181 -29.18 5.54 13.93
N VAL A 182 -29.45 4.66 12.96
CA VAL A 182 -29.39 3.20 13.11
C VAL A 182 -27.97 2.66 12.89
N ALA A 183 -27.20 3.31 12.03
CA ALA A 183 -25.84 2.89 11.67
C ALA A 183 -24.77 3.27 12.70
N ALA A 184 -24.97 4.35 13.48
CA ALA A 184 -24.07 4.72 14.58
C ALA A 184 -24.30 3.88 15.86
N ALA A 185 -25.54 3.41 16.09
CA ALA A 185 -25.91 2.56 17.22
C ALA A 185 -25.42 1.10 17.10
N SER A 186 -25.01 0.68 15.90
CA SER A 186 -24.51 -0.66 15.59
C SER A 186 -22.98 -0.78 15.59
N VAL A 187 -22.27 0.31 15.94
CA VAL A 187 -20.83 0.26 16.21
C VAL A 187 -20.63 -0.20 17.65
N GLU A 188 -20.72 -1.50 17.86
CA GLU A 188 -20.31 -2.09 19.13
C GLU A 188 -18.81 -1.79 19.38
N PRO A 189 -18.43 -1.42 20.62
CA PRO A 189 -17.04 -1.26 20.99
C PRO A 189 -16.27 -2.53 20.61
N GLY A 190 -15.13 -2.35 19.92
CA GLY A 190 -14.22 -3.45 19.62
C GLY A 190 -13.93 -4.24 20.89
N THR A 191 -14.12 -5.55 20.80
CA THR A 191 -13.91 -6.50 21.89
C THR A 191 -12.52 -6.34 22.50
N THR A 192 -12.47 -6.46 23.82
CA THR A 192 -11.26 -6.50 24.64
C THR A 192 -10.25 -7.52 24.09
N PRO A 193 -8.94 -7.21 24.12
CA PRO A 193 -7.93 -8.12 23.62
C PRO A 193 -7.89 -9.39 24.48
N SER A 194 -8.35 -10.51 23.91
CA SER A 194 -8.13 -11.85 24.47
C SER A 194 -6.63 -12.12 24.57
N ARG A 195 -6.19 -12.74 25.68
CA ARG A 195 -4.79 -13.16 25.86
C ARG A 195 -4.43 -14.18 24.79
N LYS A 196 -3.47 -13.83 23.93
CA LYS A 196 -2.95 -14.72 22.88
C LYS A 196 -1.93 -15.72 23.47
N PRO A 197 -1.86 -16.96 22.98
CA PRO A 197 -1.14 -18.08 23.63
C PRO A 197 0.39 -17.91 23.74
N LEU A 198 1.02 -17.10 22.89
CA LEU A 198 2.47 -16.78 22.95
C LEU A 198 2.77 -15.35 23.43
N GLN A 199 1.85 -14.69 24.15
CA GLN A 199 2.11 -13.35 24.71
C GLN A 199 3.29 -13.37 25.68
N LEU A 200 4.39 -12.75 25.27
CA LEU A 200 5.56 -12.52 26.10
C LEU A 200 5.28 -11.38 27.11
N PRO A 201 5.93 -11.38 28.29
CA PRO A 201 5.78 -10.31 29.26
C PRO A 201 6.16 -8.93 28.68
N ALA A 202 5.40 -7.88 29.04
CA ALA A 202 5.61 -6.50 28.56
C ALA A 202 7.02 -5.92 28.86
N GLN A 203 7.79 -6.59 29.73
CA GLN A 203 9.15 -6.24 30.12
C GLN A 203 10.15 -6.34 28.95
N PHE A 204 9.79 -7.04 27.86
CA PHE A 204 10.62 -7.18 26.67
C PHE A 204 10.19 -6.30 25.48
N ASN A 205 9.30 -5.32 25.67
CA ASN A 205 8.85 -4.42 24.58
C ASN A 205 9.83 -3.24 24.33
N THR A 206 11.13 -3.52 24.27
CA THR A 206 12.10 -2.51 23.84
C THR A 206 12.15 -2.44 22.31
N PRO A 207 12.40 -1.27 21.70
CA PRO A 207 12.45 -1.11 20.24
C PRO A 207 13.35 -2.14 19.54
N VAL A 208 14.52 -2.43 20.11
CA VAL A 208 15.49 -3.39 19.57
C VAL A 208 14.96 -4.82 19.65
N PHE A 209 14.32 -5.19 20.77
CA PHE A 209 13.72 -6.51 20.91
C PHE A 209 12.55 -6.71 19.93
N CYS A 210 11.76 -5.65 19.72
CA CYS A 210 10.70 -5.66 18.71
C CYS A 210 11.24 -5.89 17.30
N LEU A 211 12.29 -5.15 16.91
CA LEU A 211 12.97 -5.34 15.63
C LEU A 211 13.62 -6.72 15.52
N ALA A 212 14.17 -7.26 16.62
CA ALA A 212 14.73 -8.60 16.66
C ALA A 212 13.67 -9.68 16.45
N LYS A 213 12.46 -9.56 17.04
CA LYS A 213 11.36 -10.50 16.77
C LYS A 213 10.94 -10.45 15.30
N LEU A 214 10.78 -9.25 14.74
CA LEU A 214 10.43 -9.08 13.32
C LEU A 214 11.52 -9.66 12.42
N GLY A 215 12.79 -9.40 12.73
CA GLY A 215 13.94 -9.94 12.01
C GLY A 215 14.06 -11.46 12.11
N ALA A 216 13.74 -12.05 13.27
CA ALA A 216 13.71 -13.50 13.45
C ALA A 216 12.63 -14.16 12.58
N VAL A 217 11.43 -13.57 12.54
CA VAL A 217 10.34 -14.06 11.68
C VAL A 217 10.67 -13.88 10.18
N ALA A 218 11.30 -12.76 9.80
CA ALA A 218 11.78 -12.56 8.44
C ALA A 218 12.88 -13.57 8.05
N SER A 219 13.80 -13.87 8.96
CA SER A 219 14.87 -14.87 8.76
C SER A 219 14.29 -16.28 8.62
N LEU A 220 13.30 -16.62 9.46
CA LEU A 220 12.57 -17.89 9.34
C LEU A 220 11.87 -17.97 7.97
N SER A 221 11.21 -16.89 7.55
CA SER A 221 10.53 -16.80 6.26
C SER A 221 11.50 -17.06 5.09
N TYR A 222 12.68 -16.46 5.13
CA TYR A 222 13.75 -16.70 4.17
C TYR A 222 14.20 -18.18 4.16
N GLY A 223 14.40 -18.80 5.34
CA GLY A 223 14.70 -20.22 5.47
C GLY A 223 13.63 -21.12 4.83
N THR A 224 12.34 -20.84 5.08
CA THR A 224 11.23 -21.55 4.41
C THR A 224 11.20 -21.34 2.90
N SER A 225 11.54 -20.14 2.42
CA SER A 225 11.62 -19.85 0.99
C SER A 225 12.66 -20.74 0.29
N LEU A 226 13.81 -20.96 0.94
CA LEU A 226 14.85 -21.86 0.44
C LEU A 226 14.36 -23.31 0.38
N LEU A 227 13.65 -23.78 1.41
CA LEU A 227 13.06 -25.13 1.44
C LEU A 227 11.98 -25.35 0.37
N LEU A 228 11.27 -24.29 0.00
CA LEU A 228 10.27 -24.31 -1.09
C LEU A 228 10.90 -24.17 -2.48
N HIS A 229 12.23 -24.27 -2.60
CA HIS A 229 12.99 -24.06 -3.84
C HIS A 229 12.72 -22.69 -4.50
N GLY A 230 12.41 -21.66 -3.70
CA GLY A 230 12.13 -20.31 -4.22
C GLY A 230 10.83 -20.19 -5.03
N LYS A 231 9.94 -21.18 -5.04
CA LYS A 231 8.66 -21.14 -5.77
C LYS A 231 7.72 -20.02 -5.32
N ILE A 232 7.87 -19.58 -4.07
CA ILE A 232 7.13 -18.44 -3.51
C ILE A 232 8.17 -17.41 -3.09
N ASN A 233 7.99 -16.16 -3.51
CA ASN A 233 8.87 -15.07 -3.14
C ASN A 233 8.94 -14.91 -1.61
N TYR A 234 10.16 -14.81 -1.06
CA TYR A 234 10.36 -14.76 0.39
C TYR A 234 9.62 -13.59 1.07
N LEU A 235 9.41 -12.47 0.38
CA LEU A 235 8.68 -11.31 0.90
C LEU A 235 7.19 -11.62 1.13
N VAL A 236 6.61 -12.48 0.30
CA VAL A 236 5.23 -12.97 0.49
C VAL A 236 5.17 -13.86 1.72
N ILE A 237 6.17 -14.72 1.93
CA ILE A 237 6.27 -15.57 3.13
C ILE A 237 6.45 -14.71 4.38
N CYS A 238 7.28 -13.66 4.33
CA CYS A 238 7.43 -12.70 5.43
C CYS A 238 6.09 -12.10 5.86
N PHE A 239 5.25 -11.71 4.89
CA PHE A 239 3.93 -11.18 5.18
C PHE A 239 3.00 -12.22 5.80
N VAL A 240 2.95 -13.44 5.24
CA VAL A 240 2.13 -14.56 5.77
C VAL A 240 2.56 -14.94 7.19
N PHE A 241 3.86 -15.05 7.44
CA PHE A 241 4.39 -15.33 8.77
C PHE A 241 4.17 -14.16 9.73
N GLY A 242 4.25 -12.92 9.26
CA GLY A 242 3.85 -11.74 10.04
C GLY A 242 2.43 -11.87 10.59
N ILE A 243 1.46 -12.27 9.75
CA ILE A 243 0.08 -12.52 10.17
C ILE A 243 0.02 -13.69 11.15
N LEU A 244 0.67 -14.82 10.84
CA LEU A 244 0.62 -16.04 11.65
C LEU A 244 1.20 -15.83 13.05
N PHE A 245 2.40 -15.26 13.16
CA PHE A 245 3.05 -15.00 14.44
C PHE A 245 2.38 -13.88 15.24
N TYR A 246 1.68 -12.95 14.57
CA TYR A 246 0.78 -12.00 15.23
C TYR A 246 -0.45 -12.69 15.83
N GLN A 247 -1.05 -13.66 15.14
CA GLN A 247 -2.19 -14.42 15.66
C GLN A 247 -1.80 -15.34 16.82
N LEU A 248 -0.62 -15.94 16.74
CA LEU A 248 -0.06 -16.71 17.85
C LEU A 248 0.24 -15.84 19.08
N GLY A 249 0.45 -14.53 18.89
CA GLY A 249 0.74 -13.58 19.97
C GLY A 249 2.23 -13.37 20.23
N PHE A 250 3.11 -13.92 19.40
CA PHE A 250 4.55 -13.68 19.46
C PHE A 250 4.89 -12.24 19.03
N LEU A 251 4.23 -11.77 17.97
CA LEU A 251 4.29 -10.38 17.50
C LEU A 251 3.13 -9.57 18.07
N ASP A 252 3.44 -8.37 18.52
CA ASP A 252 2.48 -7.43 19.07
C ASP A 252 1.74 -6.67 17.96
N ASP A 253 0.56 -6.14 18.27
CA ASP A 253 -0.22 -5.31 17.34
C ASP A 253 0.55 -4.05 16.94
N ASP A 254 0.59 -3.75 15.64
CA ASP A 254 1.26 -2.57 15.08
C ASP A 254 2.69 -2.36 15.66
N MET A 255 3.45 -3.45 15.70
CA MET A 255 4.69 -3.55 16.45
C MET A 255 5.73 -2.51 16.03
N LEU A 256 5.80 -2.21 14.73
CA LEU A 256 6.78 -1.29 14.16
C LEU A 256 6.54 0.16 14.60
N ASN A 257 5.28 0.61 14.65
CA ASN A 257 4.96 1.96 15.10
C ASN A 257 5.33 2.18 16.57
N LYS A 258 5.21 1.14 17.40
CA LYS A 258 5.58 1.18 18.82
C LYS A 258 7.09 1.31 19.07
N THR A 259 7.93 1.04 18.07
CA THR A 259 9.41 1.14 18.21
C THR A 259 9.96 2.55 18.01
N GLY A 260 9.15 3.50 17.52
CA GLY A 260 9.63 4.81 17.05
C GLY A 260 10.52 4.75 15.79
N SER A 261 10.81 3.55 15.27
CA SER A 261 11.69 3.34 14.12
C SER A 261 10.95 3.32 12.78
N HIS A 262 9.61 3.47 12.80
CA HIS A 262 8.77 3.44 11.60
C HIS A 262 9.22 4.45 10.53
N GLY A 263 9.50 5.70 10.92
CA GLY A 263 9.93 6.73 9.97
C GLY A 263 11.24 6.37 9.26
N LEU A 264 12.23 5.86 10.00
CA LEU A 264 13.51 5.44 9.44
C LEU A 264 13.35 4.22 8.50
N ILE A 265 12.56 3.23 8.92
CA ILE A 265 12.31 2.03 8.11
C ILE A 265 11.57 2.39 6.82
N THR A 266 10.54 3.23 6.90
CA THR A 266 9.81 3.71 5.72
C THR A 266 10.73 4.52 4.80
N PHE A 267 11.64 5.33 5.33
CA PHE A 267 12.67 6.01 4.53
C PHE A 267 13.55 5.01 3.77
N LEU A 268 14.15 4.04 4.46
CA LEU A 268 15.06 3.06 3.84
C LEU A 268 14.34 2.24 2.74
N VAL A 269 13.12 1.79 3.03
CA VAL A 269 12.28 1.04 2.08
C VAL A 269 11.90 1.91 0.88
N THR A 270 11.57 3.19 1.10
CA THR A 270 11.28 4.13 0.02
C THR A 270 12.50 4.31 -0.88
N VAL A 271 13.70 4.49 -0.31
CA VAL A 271 14.93 4.61 -1.10
C VAL A 271 15.21 3.33 -1.92
N VAL A 272 14.92 2.14 -1.38
CA VAL A 272 15.04 0.87 -2.14
C VAL A 272 14.10 0.85 -3.35
N ILE A 273 12.84 1.26 -3.17
CA ILE A 273 11.86 1.39 -4.27
C ILE A 273 12.43 2.28 -5.38
N LEU A 274 13.04 3.39 -4.99
CA LEU A 274 13.59 4.39 -5.90
C LEU A 274 14.94 4.01 -6.51
N GLY A 275 15.58 2.92 -6.07
CA GLY A 275 16.91 2.52 -6.54
C GLY A 275 16.98 2.33 -8.06
N SER A 276 15.86 1.98 -8.70
CA SER A 276 15.79 1.86 -10.17
C SER A 276 15.80 3.20 -10.92
N LEU A 277 15.57 4.33 -10.25
CA LEU A 277 15.55 5.66 -10.87
C LEU A 277 16.93 6.10 -11.36
N ALA A 278 18.03 5.63 -10.76
CA ALA A 278 19.38 5.96 -11.20
C ALA A 278 19.65 5.58 -12.67
N ASN A 279 18.95 4.55 -13.16
CA ASN A 279 19.06 4.05 -14.53
C ASN A 279 17.93 4.53 -15.45
N THR A 280 16.98 5.32 -14.94
CA THR A 280 15.82 5.78 -15.70
C THR A 280 16.17 6.96 -16.60
N THR A 281 15.98 6.82 -17.91
CA THR A 281 16.20 7.91 -18.89
C THR A 281 14.90 8.68 -19.20
N PRO A 282 14.97 9.92 -19.70
CA PRO A 282 13.77 10.65 -20.15
C PRO A 282 12.95 9.88 -21.19
N GLN A 283 13.62 9.17 -22.09
CA GLN A 283 12.97 8.33 -23.11
C GLN A 283 12.20 7.17 -22.48
N MET A 284 12.75 6.53 -21.43
CA MET A 284 12.02 5.50 -20.68
C MET A 284 10.76 6.08 -20.06
N VAL A 285 10.85 7.24 -19.41
CA VAL A 285 9.68 7.92 -18.81
C VAL A 285 8.60 8.17 -19.86
N ILE A 286 8.96 8.74 -21.01
CA ILE A 286 8.01 9.00 -22.11
C ILE A 286 7.37 7.69 -22.60
N SER A 287 8.16 6.63 -22.75
CA SER A 287 7.67 5.35 -23.25
C SER A 287 6.69 4.64 -22.31
N VAL A 288 6.75 4.90 -21.00
CA VAL A 288 5.84 4.30 -20.01
C VAL A 288 4.57 5.11 -19.79
N LEU A 289 4.49 6.37 -20.25
CA LEU A 289 3.30 7.22 -20.08
C LEU A 289 2.04 6.62 -20.73
N GLY A 290 2.16 6.07 -21.94
CA GLY A 290 1.05 5.41 -22.62
C GLY A 290 0.51 4.22 -21.84
N PRO A 291 1.35 3.21 -21.53
CA PRO A 291 0.97 2.08 -20.68
C PRO A 291 0.43 2.49 -19.31
N LEU A 292 1.00 3.53 -18.69
CA LEU A 292 0.54 4.07 -17.42
C LEU A 292 -0.91 4.54 -17.50
N LEU A 293 -1.22 5.42 -18.46
CA LEU A 293 -2.58 5.95 -18.62
C LEU A 293 -3.59 4.84 -18.88
N VAL A 294 -3.24 3.85 -19.71
CA VAL A 294 -4.08 2.68 -19.94
C VAL A 294 -4.31 1.93 -18.64
N CYS A 295 -3.26 1.63 -17.86
CA CYS A 295 -3.38 0.93 -16.59
C CYS A 295 -4.30 1.66 -15.61
N LEU A 296 -4.13 2.98 -15.45
CA LEU A 296 -4.91 3.76 -14.48
C LEU A 296 -6.38 3.90 -14.89
N LEU A 297 -6.64 4.18 -16.18
CA LEU A 297 -8.02 4.32 -16.68
C LEU A 297 -8.75 2.97 -16.68
N VAL A 298 -8.11 1.92 -17.21
CA VAL A 298 -8.70 0.58 -17.25
C VAL A 298 -8.89 0.03 -15.85
N GLY A 299 -7.92 0.21 -14.94
CA GLY A 299 -8.04 -0.19 -13.54
C GLY A 299 -9.24 0.46 -12.86
N THR A 300 -9.40 1.78 -13.05
CA THR A 300 -10.52 2.53 -12.49
C THR A 300 -11.86 2.08 -13.09
N ILE A 301 -11.94 1.86 -14.41
CA ILE A 301 -13.15 1.36 -15.07
C ILE A 301 -13.49 -0.05 -14.58
N GLY A 302 -12.51 -0.95 -14.50
CA GLY A 302 -12.70 -2.32 -14.02
C GLY A 302 -13.21 -2.36 -12.59
N LEU A 303 -12.71 -1.45 -11.76
CA LEU A 303 -13.19 -1.27 -10.40
C LEU A 303 -14.64 -0.77 -10.35
N ILE A 304 -14.98 0.26 -11.12
CA ILE A 304 -16.35 0.82 -11.17
C ILE A 304 -17.34 -0.24 -11.68
N LEU A 305 -16.99 -0.99 -12.72
CA LEU A 305 -17.81 -2.09 -13.24
C LEU A 305 -18.03 -3.15 -12.16
N THR A 306 -16.95 -3.59 -11.51
CA THR A 306 -17.01 -4.62 -10.47
C THR A 306 -17.77 -4.14 -9.23
N ALA A 307 -17.63 -2.86 -8.87
CA ALA A 307 -18.43 -2.23 -7.81
C ALA A 307 -19.93 -2.23 -8.15
N GLY A 308 -20.30 -2.14 -9.43
CA GLY A 308 -21.69 -2.27 -9.88
C GLY A 308 -22.28 -3.65 -9.60
N LEU A 309 -21.49 -4.71 -9.77
CA LEU A 309 -21.91 -6.08 -9.43
C LEU A 309 -21.91 -6.30 -7.91
N LEU A 310 -20.85 -5.87 -7.22
CA LEU A 310 -20.67 -6.09 -5.77
C LEU A 310 -21.64 -5.29 -4.91
N SER A 311 -22.03 -4.09 -5.33
CA SER A 311 -23.06 -3.30 -4.63
C SER A 311 -24.39 -4.03 -4.58
N LYS A 312 -24.80 -4.68 -5.68
CA LYS A 312 -26.01 -5.53 -5.73
C LYS A 312 -25.88 -6.77 -4.88
N LEU A 313 -24.73 -7.45 -4.93
CA LEU A 313 -24.49 -8.69 -4.18
C LEU A 313 -24.45 -8.46 -2.66
N THR A 314 -23.87 -7.36 -2.21
CA THR A 314 -23.67 -7.08 -0.77
C THR A 314 -24.77 -6.23 -0.15
N HIS A 315 -25.73 -5.77 -0.96
CA HIS A 315 -26.74 -4.76 -0.60
C HIS A 315 -26.11 -3.49 -0.01
N THR A 316 -24.95 -3.11 -0.54
CA THR A 316 -24.24 -1.89 -0.15
C THR A 316 -24.44 -0.83 -1.21
N SER A 317 -24.43 0.45 -0.84
CA SER A 317 -24.59 1.51 -1.81
C SER A 317 -23.47 1.49 -2.86
N PHE A 318 -23.82 1.83 -4.09
CA PHE A 318 -22.85 1.92 -5.19
C PHE A 318 -21.74 2.94 -4.90
N PRO A 319 -22.01 4.15 -4.38
CA PRO A 319 -20.95 5.11 -4.04
C PRO A 319 -20.00 4.59 -2.95
N LEU A 320 -20.52 3.94 -1.90
CA LEU A 320 -19.66 3.34 -0.88
C LEU A 320 -18.81 2.20 -1.46
N THR A 321 -19.39 1.36 -2.31
CA THR A 321 -18.67 0.25 -2.93
C THR A 321 -17.50 0.73 -3.79
N ILE A 322 -17.69 1.81 -4.56
CA ILE A 322 -16.60 2.46 -5.31
C ILE A 322 -15.55 2.98 -4.34
N ALA A 323 -15.94 3.75 -3.31
CA ALA A 323 -14.98 4.35 -2.39
C ALA A 323 -14.12 3.28 -1.68
N LEU A 324 -14.74 2.20 -1.22
CA LEU A 324 -14.05 1.07 -0.59
C LEU A 324 -13.13 0.33 -1.57
N GLY A 325 -13.58 0.10 -2.80
CA GLY A 325 -12.72 -0.53 -3.82
C GLY A 325 -11.50 0.33 -4.14
N MET A 326 -11.70 1.64 -4.37
CA MET A 326 -10.63 2.56 -4.79
C MET A 326 -9.51 2.72 -3.75
N THR A 327 -9.73 2.30 -2.49
CA THR A 327 -8.67 2.24 -1.48
C THR A 327 -7.49 1.36 -1.89
N CYS A 328 -7.63 0.49 -2.90
CA CYS A 328 -6.50 -0.26 -3.46
C CYS A 328 -5.41 0.65 -4.05
N THR A 329 -5.78 1.87 -4.47
CA THR A 329 -4.86 2.85 -5.04
C THR A 329 -4.14 3.69 -3.99
N PHE A 330 -4.69 3.84 -2.78
CA PHE A 330 -4.10 4.65 -1.71
C PHE A 330 -4.29 4.01 -0.32
N GLY A 331 -3.22 3.95 0.47
CA GLY A 331 -3.24 3.35 1.80
C GLY A 331 -3.43 4.35 2.94
N PHE A 332 -3.17 3.87 4.16
CA PHE A 332 -3.02 4.73 5.34
C PHE A 332 -1.80 5.66 5.17
N PRO A 333 -1.85 6.94 5.63
CA PRO A 333 -2.94 7.62 6.34
C PRO A 333 -4.00 8.24 5.43
N THR A 334 -3.85 8.20 4.11
CA THR A 334 -4.78 8.83 3.15
C THR A 334 -6.21 8.33 3.30
N THR A 335 -6.41 7.02 3.56
CA THR A 335 -7.74 6.46 3.84
C THR A 335 -8.41 7.07 5.07
N MET A 336 -7.63 7.39 6.10
CA MET A 336 -8.08 8.03 7.34
C MET A 336 -8.45 9.49 7.09
N LEU A 337 -7.52 10.25 6.50
CA LEU A 337 -7.70 11.66 6.19
C LEU A 337 -8.91 11.89 5.29
N LEU A 338 -9.07 11.06 4.25
CA LEU A 338 -10.18 11.19 3.32
C LEU A 338 -11.54 10.95 4.00
N ALA A 339 -11.63 9.96 4.90
CA ALA A 339 -12.85 9.71 5.65
C ALA A 339 -13.21 10.88 6.57
N GLN A 340 -12.20 11.45 7.25
CA GLN A 340 -12.36 12.59 8.15
C GLN A 340 -12.72 13.87 7.40
N GLU A 341 -12.05 14.17 6.29
CA GLU A 341 -12.32 15.34 5.45
C GLU A 341 -13.74 15.28 4.85
N VAL A 342 -14.18 14.10 4.39
CA VAL A 342 -15.55 13.94 3.88
C VAL A 342 -16.59 14.08 4.99
N ALA A 343 -16.36 13.50 6.17
CA ALA A 343 -17.24 13.66 7.31
C ALA A 343 -17.35 15.14 7.73
N ALA A 344 -16.21 15.83 7.84
CA ALA A 344 -16.13 17.24 8.23
C ALA A 344 -16.76 18.19 7.20
N SER A 345 -16.56 17.93 5.91
CA SER A 345 -17.06 18.79 4.82
C SER A 345 -18.52 18.55 4.46
N THR A 346 -19.08 17.38 4.80
CA THR A 346 -20.46 17.02 4.44
C THR A 346 -21.43 17.18 5.61
N GLY A 347 -20.99 16.92 6.85
CA GLY A 347 -21.82 17.11 8.04
C GLY A 347 -22.00 18.59 8.39
N GLN A 348 -23.25 19.01 8.59
CA GLN A 348 -23.61 20.39 8.94
C GLN A 348 -23.52 20.64 10.44
N THR A 349 -23.83 19.62 11.25
CA THR A 349 -23.74 19.69 12.72
C THR A 349 -22.59 18.84 13.28
N PRO A 350 -22.08 19.13 14.49
CA PRO A 350 -21.07 18.28 15.14
C PRO A 350 -21.52 16.83 15.33
N ALA A 351 -22.81 16.61 15.58
CA ALA A 351 -23.39 15.28 15.72
C ALA A 351 -23.37 14.50 14.38
N GLU A 352 -23.75 15.16 13.29
CA GLU A 352 -23.68 14.56 11.94
C GLU A 352 -22.25 14.24 11.53
N ARG A 353 -21.29 15.15 11.80
CA ARG A 353 -19.87 14.92 11.51
C ARG A 353 -19.33 13.71 12.27
N GLY A 354 -19.60 13.62 13.57
CA GLY A 354 -19.16 12.50 14.40
C GLY A 354 -19.77 11.17 13.95
N ALA A 355 -21.07 11.15 13.61
CA ALA A 355 -21.73 9.94 13.14
C ALA A 355 -21.26 9.49 11.74
N LEU A 356 -21.00 10.42 10.82
CA LEU A 356 -20.38 10.11 9.53
C LEU A 356 -18.96 9.56 9.71
N GLU A 357 -18.15 10.17 10.56
CA GLU A 357 -16.79 9.71 10.84
C GLU A 357 -16.80 8.30 11.45
N GLN A 358 -17.64 8.07 12.47
CA GLN A 358 -17.79 6.77 13.11
C GLN A 358 -18.26 5.67 12.13
N TYR A 359 -19.04 6.05 11.12
CA TYR A 359 -19.50 5.12 10.09
C TYR A 359 -18.45 4.86 9.00
N LEU A 360 -17.81 5.90 8.47
CA LEU A 360 -16.92 5.81 7.30
C LEU A 360 -15.52 5.36 7.68
N LEU A 361 -14.99 5.84 8.80
CA LEU A 361 -13.59 5.64 9.19
C LEU A 361 -13.25 4.14 9.35
N PRO A 362 -14.01 3.33 10.11
CA PRO A 362 -13.67 1.91 10.27
C PRO A 362 -13.72 1.15 8.95
N LYS A 363 -14.62 1.52 8.02
CA LYS A 363 -14.78 0.86 6.72
C LYS A 363 -13.65 1.20 5.76
N MET A 364 -13.29 2.48 5.68
CA MET A 364 -12.18 2.95 4.85
C MET A 364 -10.84 2.38 5.33
N LEU A 365 -10.62 2.34 6.64
CA LEU A 365 -9.41 1.75 7.23
C LEU A 365 -9.34 0.24 6.94
N THR A 366 -10.45 -0.48 7.11
CA THR A 366 -10.49 -1.93 6.83
C THR A 366 -10.29 -2.23 5.35
N ALA A 367 -10.97 -1.51 4.45
CA ALA A 367 -10.81 -1.69 3.01
C ALA A 367 -9.39 -1.39 2.53
N GLY A 368 -8.81 -0.28 2.98
CA GLY A 368 -7.44 0.11 2.64
C GLY A 368 -6.41 -0.86 3.17
N LEU A 369 -6.60 -1.33 4.42
CA LEU A 369 -5.73 -2.36 4.99
C LEU A 369 -5.76 -3.63 4.13
N VAL A 370 -6.95 -4.14 3.80
CA VAL A 370 -7.09 -5.39 3.03
C VAL A 370 -6.54 -5.28 1.61
N THR A 371 -6.84 -4.20 0.90
CA THR A 371 -6.40 -4.06 -0.49
C THR A 371 -4.90 -3.86 -0.58
N VAL A 372 -4.37 -2.88 0.17
CA VAL A 372 -2.96 -2.48 0.08
C VAL A 372 -2.01 -3.53 0.64
N THR A 373 -2.45 -4.40 1.55
CA THR A 373 -1.59 -5.43 2.14
C THR A 373 -1.90 -6.84 1.62
N LEU A 374 -3.12 -7.34 1.78
CA LEU A 374 -3.48 -8.72 1.45
C LEU A 374 -3.51 -8.92 -0.06
N VAL A 375 -4.42 -8.23 -0.75
CA VAL A 375 -4.65 -8.46 -2.19
C VAL A 375 -3.36 -8.23 -2.98
N SER A 376 -2.67 -7.14 -2.65
CA SER A 376 -1.48 -6.69 -3.38
C SER A 376 -0.30 -7.64 -3.27
N VAL A 377 0.05 -8.10 -2.06
CA VAL A 377 1.22 -8.95 -1.83
C VAL A 377 0.99 -10.34 -2.42
N PHE A 378 -0.20 -10.90 -2.23
CA PHE A 378 -0.54 -12.20 -2.83
C PHE A 378 -0.58 -12.13 -4.35
N PHE A 379 -1.20 -11.08 -4.92
CA PHE A 379 -1.29 -10.94 -6.36
C PHE A 379 0.06 -10.62 -6.99
N ALA A 380 0.92 -9.81 -6.36
CA ALA A 380 2.29 -9.57 -6.79
C ALA A 380 3.12 -10.86 -6.78
N GLY A 381 3.01 -11.64 -5.70
CA GLY A 381 3.67 -12.94 -5.58
C GLY A 381 3.27 -13.93 -6.68
N PHE A 382 2.00 -13.93 -7.07
CA PHE A 382 1.50 -14.74 -8.18
C PHE A 382 1.93 -14.22 -9.54
N ALA A 383 1.81 -12.90 -9.76
CA ALA A 383 2.11 -12.23 -11.02
C ALA A 383 3.56 -12.43 -11.48
N ILE A 384 4.52 -12.50 -10.55
CA ILE A 384 5.94 -12.73 -10.85
C ILE A 384 6.16 -14.05 -11.61
N ASN A 385 5.36 -15.08 -11.34
CA ASN A 385 5.51 -16.39 -12.01
C ASN A 385 5.11 -16.36 -13.49
N TYR A 386 4.45 -15.29 -13.95
CA TYR A 386 4.00 -15.10 -15.33
C TYR A 386 4.82 -14.06 -16.08
N LEU A 387 5.86 -13.51 -15.44
CA LEU A 387 6.76 -12.56 -16.07
C LEU A 387 7.67 -13.32 -17.07
N HIS A 388 7.66 -12.89 -18.34
CA HIS A 388 8.43 -13.51 -19.42
C HIS A 388 9.29 -12.50 -20.17
#